data_AF-A0A3M9ZUX9-F1
#
_entry.id   AF-A0A3M9ZUX9-F1
#
_cell.length_a   1.000
_cell.length_b   1.000
_cell.length_c   1.000
_cell.angle_alpha   90.00
_cell.angle_beta   90.00
_cell.angle_gamma   90.00
#
_symmetry.space_group_name_H-M   'P 1'
#
loop_
_entity.id
_entity.type
_entity.pdbx_description
1 polymer ?
#
loop_
_entity_poly.entity_id
_entity_poly.type
_entity_poly.pdbx_seq_one_letter_code
_entity_poly.pdbx_strand_id
1 'polypeptide(L)'
;MREVIIPGSNHTPALAFVVIRDRIEMIVTAWLHLEGFTYNPKPDLIFDVNNLHEALALFLDLVRGNRHFQADLPIYLVAVTHHASTKVDDVLRDGYETISRSSNQPLIGYWKNFEGESYLDAVAATQFINKDAAIRVGKKYGQEFILAVKPDGRHEYIQTHQEHVRP
;
A
#
# COMPACT_ATOMS: atom_id res chain seq x y z
N MET A 1 -28.99 5.38 8.03
CA MET A 1 -27.60 5.70 8.45
C MET A 1 -27.21 6.99 7.75
N ARG A 2 -26.78 8.03 8.48
CA ARG A 2 -26.22 9.24 7.88
C ARG A 2 -24.77 8.95 7.51
N GLU A 3 -24.42 9.04 6.23
CA GLU A 3 -23.04 8.98 5.74
C GLU A 3 -22.26 10.12 6.41
N VAL A 4 -21.25 9.77 7.20
CA VAL A 4 -20.29 10.74 7.73
C VAL A 4 -19.36 11.09 6.58
N ILE A 5 -19.69 12.16 5.85
CA ILE A 5 -18.80 12.69 4.82
C ILE A 5 -17.66 13.40 5.56
N ILE A 6 -16.47 12.80 5.52
CA ILE A 6 -15.25 13.41 6.06
C ILE A 6 -14.88 14.59 5.14
N PRO A 7 -14.84 15.84 5.63
CA PRO A 7 -14.47 16.99 4.80
C PRO A 7 -13.10 16.77 4.13
N GLY A 8 -13.04 16.91 2.80
CA GLY A 8 -11.84 16.66 1.99
C GLY A 8 -11.74 15.28 1.35
N SER A 9 -12.76 14.43 1.48
CA SER A 9 -12.78 13.11 0.86
C SER A 9 -12.92 13.17 -0.67
N ASN A 10 -11.88 12.75 -1.41
CA ASN A 10 -11.93 12.63 -2.87
C ASN A 10 -12.21 11.18 -3.28
N HIS A 11 -13.48 10.86 -3.52
CA HIS A 11 -13.93 9.52 -3.89
C HIS A 11 -13.96 9.26 -5.40
N THR A 12 -13.24 10.05 -6.21
CA THR A 12 -13.14 9.81 -7.66
C THR A 12 -12.54 8.44 -7.97
N PRO A 13 -12.76 7.88 -9.17
CA PRO A 13 -12.07 6.67 -9.62
C PRO A 13 -10.55 6.77 -9.53
N ALA A 14 -9.88 5.62 -9.48
CA ALA A 14 -8.43 5.56 -9.61
C ALA A 14 -7.97 6.19 -10.94
N LEU A 15 -6.79 6.82 -10.93
CA LEU A 15 -6.16 7.27 -12.17
C LEU A 15 -5.77 6.06 -13.02
N ALA A 16 -5.87 6.17 -14.34
CA ALA A 16 -5.39 5.10 -15.22
C ALA A 16 -3.86 4.99 -15.14
N PHE A 17 -3.32 3.76 -15.25
CA PHE A 17 -1.88 3.53 -15.13
C PHE A 17 -1.05 4.36 -16.13
N VAL A 18 -1.53 4.48 -17.38
CA VAL A 18 -0.88 5.27 -18.43
C VAL A 18 -0.67 6.74 -18.04
N VAL A 19 -1.54 7.30 -17.19
CA VAL A 19 -1.45 8.70 -16.72
C VAL A 19 -0.36 8.88 -15.67
N ILE A 20 -0.08 7.83 -14.89
CA ILE A 20 0.84 7.91 -13.75
C ILE A 20 2.20 7.26 -14.03
N ARG A 21 2.35 6.56 -15.15
CA ARG A 21 3.54 5.78 -15.52
C ARG A 21 4.84 6.58 -15.38
N ASP A 22 4.96 7.69 -16.12
CA ASP A 22 6.19 8.50 -16.15
C ASP A 22 6.48 9.09 -14.76
N ARG A 23 5.43 9.38 -13.99
CA ARG A 23 5.56 9.86 -12.62
C ARG A 23 6.13 8.78 -11.70
N ILE A 24 5.71 7.52 -11.84
CA ILE A 24 6.27 6.40 -11.08
C ILE A 24 7.77 6.25 -11.41
N GLU A 25 8.15 6.25 -12.69
CA GLU A 25 9.56 6.14 -13.12
C GLU A 25 10.42 7.25 -12.50
N MET A 26 9.92 8.48 -12.51
CA MET A 26 10.57 9.64 -11.90
C MET A 26 10.72 9.49 -10.38
N ILE A 27 9.67 9.03 -9.68
CA ILE A 27 9.67 8.85 -8.23
C ILE A 27 10.67 7.76 -7.83
N VAL A 28 10.64 6.60 -8.49
CA VAL A 28 11.58 5.51 -8.19
C VAL A 28 13.02 6.00 -8.35
N THR A 29 13.30 6.77 -9.40
CA THR A 29 14.65 7.32 -9.64
C THR A 29 15.08 8.33 -8.56
N ALA A 30 14.16 9.17 -8.07
CA ALA A 30 14.49 10.16 -7.04
C ALA A 30 14.62 9.55 -5.63
N TRP A 31 13.90 8.46 -5.36
CA TRP A 31 13.74 7.92 -4.00
C TRP A 31 14.32 6.52 -3.78
N LEU A 32 15.02 5.92 -4.75
CA LEU A 32 15.65 4.58 -4.62
C LEU A 32 16.67 4.44 -3.48
N HIS A 33 17.13 5.55 -2.91
CA HIS A 33 18.05 5.56 -1.80
C HIS A 33 17.38 5.16 -0.48
N LEU A 34 16.05 5.26 -0.37
CA LEU A 34 15.29 4.80 0.79
C LEU A 34 15.25 3.27 0.89
N GLU A 35 14.92 2.77 2.08
CA GLU A 35 14.66 1.33 2.30
C GLU A 35 13.29 0.90 1.75
N GLY A 36 12.33 1.82 1.78
CA GLY A 36 11.01 1.63 1.19
C GLY A 36 10.20 2.91 1.21
N PHE A 37 9.21 2.99 0.33
CA PHE A 37 8.22 4.07 0.32
C PHE A 37 6.90 3.59 -0.27
N THR A 38 5.83 4.31 0.04
CA THR A 38 4.52 4.15 -0.61
C THR A 38 4.19 5.42 -1.36
N TYR A 39 3.82 5.29 -2.63
CA TYR A 39 3.33 6.36 -3.47
C TYR A 39 1.82 6.22 -3.65
N ASN A 40 1.08 7.29 -3.33
CA ASN A 40 -0.33 7.42 -3.68
C ASN A 40 -0.46 8.31 -4.94
N PRO A 41 -0.84 7.74 -6.10
CA PRO A 41 -0.92 8.50 -7.34
C PRO A 41 -2.00 9.56 -7.38
N LYS A 42 -3.01 9.46 -6.51
CA LYS A 42 -4.18 10.33 -6.57
C LYS A 42 -3.90 11.75 -6.04
N PRO A 43 -3.32 11.93 -4.84
CA PRO A 43 -2.83 13.23 -4.40
C PRO A 43 -1.39 13.52 -4.87
N ASP A 44 -0.75 12.58 -5.59
CA ASP A 44 0.67 12.64 -5.98
C ASP A 44 1.60 12.81 -4.77
N LEU A 45 1.44 11.93 -3.77
CA LEU A 45 2.20 11.97 -2.51
C LEU A 45 3.01 10.69 -2.29
N ILE A 46 4.19 10.85 -1.70
CA ILE A 46 5.12 9.78 -1.35
C ILE A 46 5.26 9.76 0.17
N PHE A 47 5.33 8.57 0.73
CA PHE A 47 5.39 8.34 2.17
C PHE A 47 6.47 7.30 2.50
N ASP A 48 7.49 7.71 3.25
CA ASP A 48 8.42 6.84 3.95
C ASP A 48 7.76 6.32 5.22
N VAL A 49 7.31 5.08 5.18
CA VAL A 49 6.60 4.43 6.28
C VAL A 49 7.49 4.16 7.50
N ASN A 50 8.81 4.22 7.36
CA ASN A 50 9.74 4.15 8.48
C ASN A 50 9.77 5.46 9.28
N ASN A 51 9.34 6.57 8.67
CA ASN A 51 9.13 7.84 9.36
C ASN A 51 7.72 7.91 9.97
N LEU A 52 7.64 8.09 11.29
CA LEU A 52 6.36 8.13 12.03
C LEU A 52 5.37 9.18 11.48
N HIS A 53 5.86 10.37 11.12
CA HIS A 53 5.01 11.44 10.62
C HIS A 53 4.45 11.14 9.23
N GLU A 54 5.27 10.54 8.37
CA GLU A 54 4.84 10.16 7.01
C GLU A 54 3.93 8.93 7.03
N ALA A 55 4.16 7.98 7.93
CA ALA A 55 3.24 6.87 8.17
C ALA A 55 1.87 7.35 8.67
N LEU A 56 1.83 8.32 9.60
CA LEU A 56 0.58 8.95 10.02
C LEU A 56 -0.08 9.71 8.86
N ALA A 57 0.70 10.42 8.04
CA ALA A 57 0.17 11.13 6.89
C ALA A 57 -0.46 10.17 5.87
N LEU A 58 0.20 9.03 5.58
CA LEU A 58 -0.33 7.95 4.76
C LEU A 58 -1.65 7.42 5.32
N PHE A 59 -1.70 7.12 6.63
CA PHE A 59 -2.92 6.65 7.28
C PHE A 59 -4.09 7.62 7.07
N LEU A 60 -3.86 8.91 7.35
CA LEU A 60 -4.88 9.95 7.22
C LEU A 60 -5.32 10.14 5.77
N ASP A 61 -4.39 10.06 4.81
CA ASP A 61 -4.69 10.16 3.39
C ASP A 61 -5.59 9.01 2.90
N LEU A 62 -5.29 7.78 3.33
CA LEU A 62 -6.08 6.60 2.99
C LEU A 62 -7.48 6.62 3.63
N VAL A 63 -7.58 6.96 4.91
CA VAL A 63 -8.90 7.09 5.58
C VAL A 63 -9.75 8.18 4.92
N ARG A 64 -9.15 9.31 4.53
CA ARG A 64 -9.88 10.41 3.88
C ARG A 64 -10.38 10.04 2.49
N GLY A 65 -9.60 9.31 1.70
CA GLY A 65 -10.00 8.98 0.33
C GLY A 65 -10.84 7.71 0.18
N ASN A 66 -10.99 6.90 1.24
CA ASN A 66 -11.84 5.72 1.25
C ASN A 66 -12.84 5.72 2.43
N ARG A 67 -14.13 5.95 2.11
CA ARG A 67 -15.24 5.97 3.09
C ARG A 67 -15.46 4.66 3.84
N HIS A 68 -14.88 3.55 3.35
CA HIS A 68 -15.03 2.24 3.96
C HIS A 68 -13.97 1.97 5.03
N PHE A 69 -12.96 2.82 5.17
CA PHE A 69 -11.96 2.69 6.22
C PHE A 69 -12.42 3.35 7.51
N GLN A 70 -12.27 2.62 8.60
CA GLN A 70 -12.53 3.08 9.96
C GLN A 70 -11.26 3.71 10.52
N ALA A 71 -11.37 4.92 11.06
CA ALA A 71 -10.21 5.72 11.48
C ALA A 71 -9.48 5.18 12.73
N ASP A 72 -10.06 4.21 13.42
CA ASP A 72 -9.54 3.57 14.63
C ASP A 72 -8.93 2.19 14.38
N LEU A 73 -9.03 1.67 13.15
CA LEU A 73 -8.47 0.38 12.78
C LEU A 73 -7.19 0.53 11.95
N PRO A 74 -6.20 -0.38 12.12
CA PRO A 74 -5.01 -0.38 11.25
C PRO A 74 -5.37 -0.61 9.78
N ILE A 75 -4.62 0.05 8.90
CA ILE A 75 -4.66 -0.20 7.46
C ILE A 75 -3.49 -1.11 7.08
N TYR A 76 -3.77 -2.12 6.29
CA TYR A 76 -2.80 -3.10 5.80
C TYR A 76 -2.54 -2.83 4.32
N LEU A 77 -1.27 -2.72 3.97
CA LEU A 77 -0.80 -2.54 2.61
C LEU A 77 -0.41 -3.91 2.04
N VAL A 78 -1.25 -4.41 1.14
CA VAL A 78 -1.08 -5.72 0.50
C VAL A 78 -0.52 -5.52 -0.89
N ALA A 79 0.67 -6.05 -1.13
CA ALA A 79 1.26 -6.12 -2.45
C ALA A 79 0.51 -7.17 -3.28
N VAL A 80 -0.09 -6.75 -4.40
CA VAL A 80 -0.79 -7.66 -5.32
C VAL A 80 0.16 -8.22 -6.37
N THR A 81 1.25 -7.51 -6.61
CA THR A 81 2.40 -8.00 -7.36
C THR A 81 3.52 -8.38 -6.39
N HIS A 82 4.39 -9.29 -6.80
CA HIS A 82 5.64 -9.62 -6.10
C HIS A 82 6.80 -9.37 -7.07
N HIS A 83 6.90 -8.12 -7.49
CA HIS A 83 7.65 -7.69 -8.65
C HIS A 83 9.05 -7.25 -8.23
N ALA A 84 9.98 -8.21 -8.25
CA ALA A 84 11.40 -8.04 -7.93
C ALA A 84 12.14 -7.25 -9.03
N SER A 85 11.79 -5.97 -9.15
CA SER A 85 12.26 -5.05 -10.16
C SER A 85 12.00 -3.63 -9.70
N THR A 86 12.79 -2.67 -10.19
CA THR A 86 12.53 -1.23 -10.02
C THR A 86 11.92 -0.61 -11.27
N LYS A 87 11.68 -1.41 -12.32
CA LYS A 87 11.16 -0.92 -13.60
C LYS A 87 9.65 -0.80 -13.56
N VAL A 88 9.14 0.19 -14.27
CA VAL A 88 7.71 0.34 -14.55
C VAL A 88 7.40 -0.46 -15.81
N ASP A 89 6.78 -1.62 -15.63
CA ASP A 89 6.50 -2.56 -16.71
C ASP A 89 5.07 -3.10 -16.67
N ASP A 90 4.80 -4.09 -17.52
CA ASP A 90 3.50 -4.70 -17.70
C ASP A 90 3.02 -5.45 -16.46
N VAL A 91 3.90 -6.02 -15.63
CA VAL A 91 3.51 -6.70 -14.39
C VAL A 91 2.96 -5.69 -13.39
N LEU A 92 3.68 -4.58 -13.22
CA LEU A 92 3.24 -3.49 -12.36
C LEU A 92 1.93 -2.87 -12.85
N ARG A 93 1.81 -2.64 -14.17
CA ARG A 93 0.58 -2.15 -14.81
C ARG A 93 -0.60 -3.05 -14.51
N ASP A 94 -0.48 -4.34 -14.82
CA ASP A 94 -1.59 -5.29 -14.73
C ASP A 94 -2.05 -5.47 -13.27
N GLY A 95 -1.10 -5.46 -12.32
CA GLY A 95 -1.40 -5.43 -10.90
C GLY A 95 -2.15 -4.18 -10.46
N TYR A 96 -1.67 -3.00 -10.87
CA TYR A 96 -2.31 -1.72 -10.54
C TYR A 96 -3.72 -1.62 -11.11
N GLU A 97 -3.90 -2.00 -12.37
CA GLU A 97 -5.21 -2.03 -13.03
C GLU A 97 -6.16 -3.04 -12.39
N THR A 98 -5.65 -4.17 -11.93
CA THR A 98 -6.46 -5.15 -11.19
C THR A 98 -7.01 -4.55 -9.89
N ILE A 99 -6.19 -3.83 -9.13
CA ILE A 99 -6.62 -3.15 -7.90
C ILE A 99 -7.62 -2.03 -8.23
N SER A 100 -7.36 -1.27 -9.29
CA SER A 100 -8.19 -0.13 -9.71
C SER A 100 -9.64 -0.49 -10.03
N ARG A 101 -9.93 -1.77 -10.32
CA ARG A 101 -11.30 -2.26 -10.56
C ARG A 101 -12.15 -2.36 -9.29
N SER A 102 -11.52 -2.51 -8.13
CA SER A 102 -12.21 -2.69 -6.85
C SER A 102 -11.85 -1.63 -5.80
N SER A 103 -10.81 -0.83 -6.04
CA SER A 103 -10.36 0.25 -5.19
C SER A 103 -10.20 1.55 -5.98
N ASN A 104 -10.59 2.66 -5.37
CA ASN A 104 -10.40 4.01 -5.90
C ASN A 104 -9.05 4.63 -5.48
N GLN A 105 -8.24 3.88 -4.73
CA GLN A 105 -6.92 4.27 -4.23
C GLN A 105 -5.91 3.11 -4.32
N PRO A 106 -5.62 2.59 -5.52
CA PRO A 106 -4.44 1.75 -5.74
C PRO A 106 -3.18 2.57 -5.46
N LEU A 107 -2.19 1.92 -4.83
CA LEU A 107 -0.92 2.52 -4.47
C LEU A 107 0.22 1.85 -5.25
N ILE A 108 1.39 2.48 -5.23
CA ILE A 108 2.65 1.86 -5.65
C ILE A 108 3.53 1.77 -4.42
N GLY A 109 4.02 0.58 -4.09
CA GLY A 109 4.99 0.40 -3.02
C GLY A 109 6.36 0.08 -3.59
N TYR A 110 7.40 0.64 -2.98
CA TYR A 110 8.78 0.27 -3.19
C TYR A 110 9.35 -0.24 -1.87
N TRP A 111 10.12 -1.31 -1.91
CA TRP A 111 10.86 -1.78 -0.74
C TRP A 111 12.06 -2.62 -1.12
N LYS A 112 12.99 -2.73 -0.19
CA LYS A 112 14.13 -3.65 -0.25
C LYS A 112 13.90 -4.81 0.71
N ASN A 113 14.16 -6.03 0.26
CA ASN A 113 14.26 -7.16 1.18
C ASN A 113 15.57 -7.09 2.00
N PHE A 114 15.75 -8.03 2.92
CA PHE A 114 16.95 -8.08 3.77
C PHE A 114 18.25 -8.38 2.99
N GLU A 115 18.13 -8.90 1.77
CA GLU A 115 19.25 -9.14 0.85
C GLU A 115 19.56 -7.90 -0.01
N GLY A 116 18.75 -6.83 0.11
CA GLY A 116 18.88 -5.59 -0.64
C GLY A 116 18.21 -5.62 -2.03
N GLU A 117 17.55 -6.71 -2.39
CA GLU A 117 16.78 -6.79 -3.63
C GLU A 117 15.59 -5.85 -3.57
N SER A 118 15.38 -5.09 -4.63
CA SER A 118 14.34 -4.07 -4.72
C SER A 118 13.08 -4.61 -5.39
N TYR A 119 11.95 -4.19 -4.86
CA TYR A 119 10.63 -4.53 -5.36
C TYR A 119 9.86 -3.24 -5.64
N LEU A 120 9.07 -3.26 -6.71
CA LEU A 120 8.18 -2.17 -7.09
C LEU A 120 6.84 -2.75 -7.46
N ASP A 121 5.87 -2.53 -6.58
CA ASP A 121 4.64 -3.30 -6.57
C ASP A 121 3.39 -2.44 -6.57
N ALA A 122 2.34 -3.01 -7.17
CA ALA A 122 1.00 -2.48 -7.04
C ALA A 122 0.42 -2.92 -5.69
N VAL A 123 -0.02 -1.96 -4.89
CA VAL A 123 -0.41 -2.17 -3.50
C VAL A 123 -1.87 -1.79 -3.29
N ALA A 124 -2.62 -2.70 -2.67
CA ALA A 124 -3.97 -2.46 -2.21
C ALA A 124 -3.95 -2.11 -0.72
N ALA A 125 -4.48 -0.93 -0.37
CA ALA A 125 -4.82 -0.63 1.02
C ALA A 125 -6.11 -1.38 1.40
N THR A 126 -6.12 -2.01 2.57
CA THR A 126 -7.27 -2.77 3.06
C THR A 126 -7.33 -2.72 4.59
N GLN A 127 -8.51 -2.98 5.15
CA GLN A 127 -8.69 -3.19 6.59
C GLN A 127 -9.25 -4.58 6.82
N PHE A 128 -8.79 -5.22 7.90
CA PHE A 128 -9.23 -6.55 8.28
C PHE A 128 -9.75 -6.54 9.71
N ILE A 129 -10.74 -7.39 9.98
CA ILE A 129 -11.30 -7.60 11.32
C ILE A 129 -10.22 -8.16 12.27
N ASN A 130 -9.28 -8.94 11.75
CA ASN A 130 -8.15 -9.47 12.50
C ASN A 130 -6.90 -9.68 11.62
N LYS A 131 -5.76 -9.82 12.30
CA LYS A 131 -4.43 -10.03 11.69
C LYS A 131 -4.36 -11.30 10.82
N ASP A 132 -5.06 -12.37 11.20
CA ASP A 132 -5.06 -13.63 10.44
C ASP A 132 -5.68 -13.49 9.06
N ALA A 133 -6.71 -12.65 8.92
CA ALA A 133 -7.29 -12.35 7.62
C ALA A 133 -6.28 -11.63 6.71
N ALA A 134 -5.49 -10.70 7.27
CA ALA A 134 -4.40 -10.06 6.54
C ALA A 134 -3.39 -11.10 6.06
N ILE A 135 -2.91 -11.97 6.95
CA ILE A 135 -1.93 -13.03 6.63
C ILE A 135 -2.45 -13.95 5.52
N ARG A 136 -3.72 -14.39 5.58
CA ARG A 136 -4.31 -15.24 4.52
C ARG A 136 -4.30 -14.54 3.16
N VAL A 137 -4.58 -13.25 3.13
CA VAL A 137 -4.55 -12.47 1.88
C VAL A 137 -3.11 -12.28 1.39
N GLY A 138 -2.16 -11.93 2.26
CA GLY A 138 -0.75 -11.80 1.86
C GLY A 138 -0.20 -13.11 1.29
N LYS A 139 -0.49 -14.26 1.91
CA LYS A 139 -0.12 -15.59 1.38
C LYS A 139 -0.66 -15.84 -0.03
N LYS A 140 -1.91 -15.44 -0.29
CA LYS A 140 -2.55 -15.60 -1.61
C LYS A 140 -1.77 -14.87 -2.70
N TYR A 141 -1.18 -13.72 -2.39
CA TYR A 141 -0.40 -12.91 -3.32
C TYR A 141 1.12 -13.19 -3.25
N GLY A 142 1.55 -14.19 -2.47
CA GLY A 142 2.97 -14.51 -2.32
C GLY A 142 3.77 -13.46 -1.56
N GLN A 143 3.10 -12.58 -0.81
CA GLN A 143 3.77 -11.52 -0.05
C GLN A 143 4.34 -12.09 1.26
N GLU A 144 5.64 -11.92 1.50
CA GLU A 144 6.31 -12.40 2.72
C GLU A 144 5.97 -11.54 3.96
N PHE A 145 5.86 -10.23 3.76
CA PHE A 145 5.59 -9.26 4.82
C PHE A 145 4.49 -8.28 4.41
N ILE A 146 3.47 -8.15 5.24
CA ILE A 146 2.40 -7.15 5.09
C ILE A 146 2.74 -5.96 5.99
N LEU A 147 2.75 -4.76 5.43
CA LEU A 147 2.89 -3.55 6.22
C LEU A 147 1.53 -3.15 6.80
N ALA A 148 1.43 -3.05 8.11
CA ALA A 148 0.27 -2.49 8.80
C ALA A 148 0.61 -1.12 9.38
N VAL A 149 -0.20 -0.12 9.09
CA VAL A 149 -0.07 1.25 9.60
C VAL A 149 -1.22 1.52 10.58
N LYS A 150 -0.87 1.90 11.80
CA LYS A 150 -1.83 2.17 12.89
C LYS A 150 -2.31 3.62 12.85
N PRO A 151 -3.46 3.94 13.48
CA PRO A 151 -3.99 5.31 13.53
C PRO A 151 -3.07 6.36 14.16
N ASP A 152 -2.09 5.93 14.95
CA ASP A 152 -1.09 6.79 15.58
C ASP A 152 0.21 6.92 14.77
N GLY A 153 0.24 6.39 13.54
CA GLY A 153 1.41 6.41 12.66
C GLY A 153 2.42 5.30 12.92
N ARG A 154 2.30 4.52 14.00
CA ARG A 154 3.18 3.36 14.20
C ARG A 154 2.91 2.32 13.12
N HIS A 155 3.96 1.69 12.61
CA HIS A 155 3.83 0.61 11.65
C HIS A 155 4.29 -0.74 12.24
N GLU A 156 3.87 -1.83 11.60
CA GLU A 156 4.27 -3.19 11.91
C GLU A 156 4.43 -3.99 10.62
N TYR A 157 5.55 -4.69 10.48
CA TYR A 157 5.72 -5.68 9.42
C TYR A 157 5.21 -7.04 9.91
N ILE A 158 4.19 -7.56 9.25
CA ILE A 158 3.52 -8.82 9.60
C ILE A 158 4.02 -9.90 8.65
N GLN A 159 4.83 -10.81 9.18
CA GLN A 159 5.28 -11.97 8.42
C GLN A 159 4.11 -12.89 8.11
N THR A 160 4.00 -13.32 6.86
CA THR A 160 2.92 -14.20 6.42
C THR A 160 3.23 -15.68 6.66
N HIS A 161 4.51 -16.07 6.69
CA HIS A 161 4.96 -17.44 6.93
C HIS A 161 5.07 -17.85 8.41
N GLN A 162 4.21 -17.32 9.30
CA GLN A 162 4.19 -17.82 10.68
C GLN A 162 3.79 -19.30 10.69
N GLU A 163 4.76 -20.18 10.96
CA GLU A 163 4.51 -21.55 11.36
C GLU A 163 3.66 -21.51 12.64
N HIS A 164 2.53 -22.21 12.64
CA HIS A 164 1.84 -22.48 13.89
C HIS A 164 2.76 -23.35 14.75
N VAL A 165 3.46 -22.73 15.71
CA VAL A 165 3.88 -23.46 16.91
C VAL A 165 2.57 -23.79 17.63
N ARG A 166 1.99 -24.95 17.34
CA ARG A 166 0.92 -25.50 18.17
C ARG A 166 1.54 -25.84 19.53
N PRO A 167 0.89 -25.49 20.65
CA PRO A 167 1.28 -25.99 21.96
C PRO A 167 1.17 -27.52 22.02
#